data_AF-A0A8C5XXG7-F1
#
_entry.id   AF-A0A8C5XXG7-F1
#
_cell.length_a   1.000
_cell.length_b   1.000
_cell.length_c   1.000
_cell.angle_alpha   90.00
_cell.angle_beta   90.00
_cell.angle_gamma   90.00
#
_symmetry.space_group_name_H-M   'P 1'
#
loop_
_entity.id
_entity.type
_entity.pdbx_description
1 polymer ?
#
loop_
_entity_poly.entity_id
_entity_poly.type
_entity_poly.pdbx_seq_one_letter_code
_entity_poly.pdbx_strand_id
1 'polypeptide(L)'
;MSTLLPAAAVSAILQGYGDRQGPVTDASAELHRLCGCLELLLQFDQKEQKRDTEAARFVRSQDKLKTPLGKGRAFIRFCLVHGQLAEALQLCLLNPELTREWYGPRSPLLCPELWEDILDSLYALSGVAFDLDLQRPDLDGLPLPLFLGPPG
;
A
#
# COMPACT_ATOMS: atom_id res chain seq x y z
N MET A 1 12.30 -16.95 -1.55
CA MET A 1 11.35 -16.27 -2.45
C MET A 1 10.66 -15.15 -1.67
N SER A 2 11.43 -14.17 -1.20
CA SER A 2 11.01 -13.27 -0.09
C SER A 2 11.16 -11.78 -0.42
N THR A 3 11.49 -11.43 -1.67
CA THR A 3 11.78 -10.05 -2.09
C THR A 3 10.54 -9.22 -2.42
N LEU A 4 9.34 -9.80 -2.36
CA LEU A 4 8.08 -9.12 -2.69
C LEU A 4 7.24 -8.75 -1.46
N LEU A 5 7.65 -9.13 -0.25
CA LEU A 5 6.89 -8.85 0.97
C LEU A 5 7.28 -7.49 1.57
N PRO A 6 6.31 -6.72 2.11
CA PRO A 6 6.58 -5.43 2.76
C PRO A 6 7.60 -5.52 3.91
N ALA A 7 7.79 -6.70 4.48
CA ALA A 7 8.65 -6.98 5.63
C ALA A 7 10.08 -6.39 5.52
N ALA A 8 10.71 -6.47 4.35
CA ALA A 8 12.05 -5.91 4.14
C ALA A 8 12.05 -4.38 4.17
N ALA A 9 11.05 -3.74 3.56
CA ALA A 9 10.89 -2.29 3.58
C ALA A 9 10.53 -1.79 4.99
N VAL A 10 9.65 -2.50 5.69
CA VAL A 10 9.32 -2.24 7.11
C VAL A 10 10.57 -2.33 7.98
N SER A 11 11.37 -3.39 7.83
CA SER A 11 12.61 -3.57 8.60
C SER A 11 13.59 -2.40 8.39
N ALA A 12 13.71 -1.92 7.15
CA ALA A 12 14.54 -0.75 6.85
C ALA A 12 14.01 0.53 7.51
N ILE A 13 12.69 0.73 7.57
CA ILE A 13 12.07 1.86 8.28
C ILE A 13 12.35 1.75 9.78
N LEU A 14 12.12 0.58 10.38
CA LEU A 14 12.33 0.36 11.82
C LEU A 14 13.79 0.58 12.23
N GLN A 15 14.74 0.18 11.39
CA GLN A 15 16.17 0.39 11.64
C GLN A 15 16.60 1.85 11.46
N GLY A 16 16.01 2.56 10.50
CA GLY A 16 16.40 3.94 10.16
C GLY A 16 15.62 5.04 10.89
N TYR A 17 14.48 4.71 11.51
CA TYR A 17 13.55 5.66 12.12
C TYR A 17 12.99 5.18 13.47
N GLY A 18 13.72 4.29 14.16
CA GLY A 18 13.42 3.94 15.55
C GLY A 18 13.50 5.15 16.51
N ASP A 19 13.39 4.89 17.82
CA ASP A 19 13.17 5.84 18.93
C ASP A 19 13.94 7.20 18.97
N ARG A 20 14.91 7.46 18.08
CA ARG A 20 15.79 8.64 18.14
C ARG A 20 15.96 9.45 16.85
N GLN A 21 15.31 9.10 15.73
CA GLN A 21 15.63 9.69 14.41
C GLN A 21 14.55 10.61 13.81
N GLY A 22 13.46 10.87 14.53
CA GLY A 22 12.37 11.75 14.06
C GLY A 22 11.37 11.01 13.15
N PRO A 23 10.27 11.67 12.74
CA PRO A 23 9.23 11.02 11.96
C PRO A 23 9.71 10.69 10.54
N VAL A 24 9.17 9.63 9.96
CA VAL A 24 9.35 9.30 8.54
C VAL A 24 8.61 10.35 7.71
N THR A 25 9.33 11.00 6.80
CA THR A 25 8.78 12.05 5.92
C THR A 25 8.71 11.58 4.48
N ASP A 26 8.05 12.38 3.65
CA ASP A 26 7.95 12.18 2.20
C ASP A 26 9.26 12.13 1.42
N ALA A 27 10.39 12.52 2.02
CA ALA A 27 11.70 12.40 1.38
C ALA A 27 12.31 10.99 1.55
N SER A 28 11.74 10.14 2.41
CA SER A 28 12.28 8.82 2.72
C SER A 28 12.19 7.87 1.52
N ALA A 29 13.35 7.33 1.13
CA ALA A 29 13.42 6.29 0.13
C ALA A 29 12.80 4.97 0.63
N GLU A 30 12.87 4.71 1.94
CA GLU A 30 12.28 3.55 2.59
C GLU A 30 10.75 3.61 2.55
N LEU A 31 10.16 4.79 2.80
CA LEU A 31 8.73 5.04 2.63
C LEU A 31 8.28 4.75 1.19
N HIS A 32 9.00 5.30 0.20
CA HIS A 32 8.67 5.06 -1.21
C HIS A 32 8.74 3.58 -1.59
N ARG A 33 9.75 2.86 -1.08
CA ARG A 33 9.85 1.40 -1.25
C ARG A 33 8.68 0.67 -0.60
N LEU A 34 8.32 1.02 0.64
CA LEU A 34 7.18 0.42 1.34
C LEU A 34 5.88 0.64 0.56
N CYS A 35 5.59 1.88 0.17
CA CYS A 35 4.40 2.22 -0.62
C CYS A 35 4.35 1.43 -1.94
N GLY A 36 5.49 1.28 -2.62
CA GLY A 36 5.59 0.45 -3.83
C GLY A 36 5.34 -1.03 -3.55
N CYS A 37 5.91 -1.59 -2.48
CA CYS A 37 5.66 -2.98 -2.10
C CYS A 37 4.18 -3.22 -1.77
N LEU A 38 3.55 -2.32 -1.00
CA LEU A 38 2.13 -2.41 -0.65
C LEU A 38 1.24 -2.31 -1.89
N GLU A 39 1.55 -1.40 -2.80
CA GLU A 39 0.81 -1.23 -4.04
C GLU A 39 0.92 -2.46 -4.94
N LEU A 40 2.12 -3.04 -5.08
CA LEU A 40 2.31 -4.29 -5.83
C LEU A 40 1.57 -5.46 -5.16
N LEU A 41 1.66 -5.58 -3.83
CA LEU A 41 0.97 -6.61 -3.06
C LEU A 41 -0.55 -6.54 -3.27
N LEU A 42 -1.15 -5.35 -3.16
CA LEU A 42 -2.58 -5.13 -3.29
C LEU A 42 -3.09 -5.25 -4.73
N GLN A 43 -2.21 -5.12 -5.74
CA GLN A 43 -2.56 -5.35 -7.14
C GLN A 43 -2.25 -6.79 -7.60
N PHE A 44 -1.44 -7.54 -6.84
CA PHE A 44 -1.01 -8.88 -7.24
C PHE A 44 -2.19 -9.86 -7.24
N ASP A 45 -2.44 -10.45 -8.41
CA ASP A 45 -3.58 -11.34 -8.65
C ASP A 45 -4.93 -10.68 -8.29
N GLN A 46 -5.01 -9.35 -8.30
CA GLN A 46 -6.27 -8.62 -8.17
C GLN A 46 -7.11 -8.89 -9.41
N LYS A 47 -8.37 -9.28 -9.20
CA LYS A 47 -9.33 -9.46 -10.27
C LYS A 47 -9.73 -8.09 -10.80
N GLU A 48 -9.69 -7.92 -12.12
CA GLU A 48 -10.30 -6.77 -12.78
C GLU A 48 -11.79 -6.76 -12.45
N GLN A 49 -12.21 -5.91 -11.51
CA GLN A 49 -13.63 -5.68 -11.20
C GLN A 49 -14.24 -4.85 -12.33
N LYS A 50 -14.53 -5.53 -13.44
CA LYS A 50 -15.48 -5.08 -14.46
C LYS A 50 -16.90 -5.23 -13.91
N ARG A 51 -17.32 -4.35 -13.00
CA ARG A 51 -18.72 -3.90 -13.09
C ARG A 51 -18.80 -2.99 -14.30
N ASP A 52 -18.84 -3.61 -15.47
CA ASP A 52 -18.84 -2.98 -16.80
C ASP A 52 -20.24 -2.40 -17.09
N THR A 53 -20.72 -1.55 -16.19
CA THR A 53 -21.94 -0.77 -16.43
C THR A 53 -21.56 0.48 -17.21
N GLU A 54 -22.45 0.94 -18.09
CA GLU A 54 -22.25 2.19 -18.86
C GLU A 54 -21.98 3.38 -17.93
N ALA A 55 -22.61 3.38 -16.75
CA ALA A 55 -22.36 4.35 -15.69
C ALA A 55 -20.91 4.28 -15.15
N ALA A 56 -20.35 3.09 -14.91
CA ALA A 56 -18.97 2.95 -14.47
C ALA A 56 -17.98 3.43 -15.55
N ARG A 57 -18.30 3.19 -16.83
CA ARG A 57 -17.49 3.67 -17.96
C ARG A 57 -17.54 5.20 -18.10
N PHE A 58 -18.71 5.80 -17.94
CA PHE A 58 -18.89 7.26 -17.94
C PHE A 58 -18.18 7.94 -16.77
N VAL A 59 -18.22 7.35 -15.56
CA VAL A 59 -17.50 7.88 -14.40
C VAL A 59 -15.98 7.75 -14.57
N ARG A 60 -15.49 6.64 -15.15
CA ARG A 60 -14.06 6.46 -15.47
C ARG A 60 -13.54 7.42 -16.54
N SER A 61 -14.40 7.91 -17.44
CA SER A 61 -14.02 8.93 -18.44
C SER A 61 -14.04 10.37 -17.90
N GLN A 62 -14.26 10.58 -16.60
CA GLN A 62 -14.17 11.89 -15.96
C GLN A 62 -12.79 12.06 -15.31
N ASP A 63 -11.83 12.64 -16.04
CA ASP A 63 -10.44 12.88 -15.58
C ASP A 63 -10.34 13.86 -14.37
N LYS A 64 -11.47 14.45 -13.96
CA LYS A 64 -11.59 15.39 -12.84
C LYS A 64 -11.83 14.71 -11.48
N LEU A 65 -12.03 13.38 -11.45
CA LEU A 65 -12.25 12.61 -10.23
C LEU A 65 -10.98 11.83 -9.89
N LYS A 66 -10.46 11.97 -8.65
CA LYS A 66 -9.31 11.18 -8.15
C LYS A 66 -9.50 9.71 -8.51
N THR A 67 -8.50 9.09 -9.15
CA THR A 67 -8.61 7.71 -9.63
C THR A 67 -8.75 6.76 -8.43
N PRO A 68 -9.32 5.55 -8.59
CA PRO A 68 -9.33 4.55 -7.53
C PRO A 68 -7.92 4.27 -6.97
N LEU A 69 -6.89 4.34 -7.83
CA LEU A 69 -5.50 4.17 -7.45
C LEU A 69 -5.01 5.33 -6.58
N GLY A 70 -5.25 6.59 -6.97
CA GLY A 70 -4.89 7.75 -6.16
C GLY A 70 -5.62 7.79 -4.82
N LYS A 71 -6.88 7.33 -4.79
CA LYS A 71 -7.62 7.12 -3.53
C LYS A 71 -6.98 6.06 -2.66
N GLY A 72 -6.55 4.93 -3.23
CA GLY A 72 -5.82 3.88 -2.52
C GLY A 72 -4.50 4.38 -1.93
N ARG A 73 -3.72 5.13 -2.70
CA ARG A 73 -2.47 5.76 -2.23
C ARG A 73 -2.71 6.76 -1.10
N ALA A 74 -3.74 7.59 -1.22
CA ALA A 74 -4.14 8.52 -0.16
C ALA A 74 -4.54 7.77 1.12
N PHE A 75 -5.28 6.67 0.99
CA PHE A 75 -5.70 5.82 2.10
C PHE A 75 -4.49 5.18 2.80
N ILE A 76 -3.54 4.60 2.05
CA ILE A 76 -2.31 4.03 2.65
C ILE A 76 -1.55 5.10 3.44
N ARG A 77 -1.36 6.30 2.88
CA ARG A 77 -0.68 7.41 3.57
C ARG A 77 -1.43 7.85 4.84
N PHE A 78 -2.75 7.94 4.76
CA PHE A 78 -3.59 8.22 5.93
C PHE A 78 -3.38 7.18 7.02
N CYS A 79 -3.43 5.89 6.67
CA CYS A 79 -3.21 4.80 7.61
C CYS A 79 -1.81 4.80 8.23
N LEU A 80 -0.77 5.16 7.47
CA LEU A 80 0.59 5.28 8.00
C LEU A 80 0.70 6.39 9.05
N VAL A 81 0.15 7.58 8.78
CA VAL A 81 0.14 8.72 9.73
C VAL A 81 -0.57 8.38 11.04
N HIS A 82 -1.61 7.54 10.98
CA HIS A 82 -2.41 7.19 12.15
C HIS A 82 -2.01 5.85 12.78
N GLY A 83 -1.04 5.13 12.21
CA GLY A 83 -0.66 3.79 12.67
C GLY A 83 -1.75 2.72 12.48
N GLN A 84 -2.67 2.89 11.52
CA GLN A 84 -3.87 2.06 11.35
C GLN A 84 -3.81 1.11 10.13
N LEU A 85 -2.64 0.96 9.51
CA LEU A 85 -2.52 0.20 8.26
C LEU A 85 -2.74 -1.30 8.47
N ALA A 86 -2.25 -1.84 9.60
CA ALA A 86 -2.43 -3.24 9.96
C ALA A 86 -3.91 -3.56 10.21
N GLU A 87 -4.60 -2.72 11.01
CA GLU A 87 -6.01 -2.86 11.34
C GLU A 87 -6.88 -2.74 10.08
N ALA A 88 -6.61 -1.76 9.22
CA ALA A 88 -7.34 -1.60 7.97
C ALA A 88 -7.22 -2.85 7.07
N LEU A 89 -6.01 -3.41 6.93
CA LEU A 89 -5.80 -4.63 6.16
C LEU A 89 -6.46 -5.84 6.81
N GLN A 90 -6.33 -5.98 8.13
CA GLN A 90 -6.96 -7.08 8.88
C GLN A 90 -8.48 -7.07 8.70
N LEU A 91 -9.13 -5.90 8.76
CA LEU A 91 -10.57 -5.75 8.49
C LEU A 91 -10.94 -6.23 7.08
N CYS A 92 -10.10 -5.99 6.07
CA CYS A 92 -10.32 -6.50 4.72
C CYS A 92 -10.21 -8.04 4.62
N LEU A 93 -9.44 -8.66 5.51
CA LEU A 93 -9.21 -10.10 5.56
C LEU A 93 -10.20 -10.85 6.47
N LEU A 94 -10.99 -10.13 7.28
CA LEU A 94 -12.02 -10.73 8.15
C LEU A 94 -13.09 -11.52 7.38
N ASN A 95 -13.32 -11.19 6.11
CA ASN A 95 -14.28 -11.90 5.27
C ASN A 95 -13.56 -12.55 4.07
N PRO A 96 -13.05 -13.79 4.23
CA PRO A 96 -12.28 -14.46 3.19
C PRO A 96 -13.08 -14.73 1.92
N GLU A 97 -14.41 -14.88 2.01
CA GLU A 97 -15.27 -15.02 0.82
C GLU A 97 -15.26 -13.74 -0.01
N LEU A 98 -15.42 -12.58 0.65
CA LEU A 98 -15.30 -11.29 -0.02
C LEU A 98 -13.88 -11.11 -0.58
N THR A 99 -12.82 -11.41 0.18
CA THR A 99 -11.44 -11.30 -0.32
C THR A 99 -11.23 -12.15 -1.58
N ARG A 100 -11.81 -13.35 -1.65
CA ARG A 100 -11.77 -14.22 -2.85
C ARG A 100 -12.57 -13.66 -4.02
N GLU A 101 -13.54 -12.77 -3.83
CA GLU A 101 -14.19 -12.06 -4.95
C GLU A 101 -13.24 -11.06 -5.61
N TRP A 102 -12.33 -10.46 -4.83
CA TRP A 102 -11.40 -9.43 -5.29
C TRP A 102 -10.04 -9.96 -5.74
N TYR A 103 -9.62 -11.13 -5.24
CA TYR A 103 -8.30 -11.70 -5.51
C TYR A 103 -8.38 -13.11 -6.09
N GLY A 104 -7.44 -13.44 -6.96
CA GLY A 104 -7.22 -14.79 -7.46
C GLY A 104 -6.41 -15.65 -6.48
N PRO A 105 -6.33 -16.97 -6.73
CA PRO A 105 -5.76 -17.94 -5.81
C PRO A 105 -4.25 -17.79 -5.58
N ARG A 106 -3.54 -16.98 -6.37
CA ARG A 106 -2.10 -16.72 -6.18
C ARG A 106 -1.85 -15.51 -5.30
N SER A 107 -2.89 -14.75 -4.93
CA SER A 107 -2.73 -13.59 -4.06
C SER A 107 -2.19 -13.99 -2.69
N PRO A 108 -1.12 -13.33 -2.18
CA PRO A 108 -0.62 -13.55 -0.83
C PRO A 108 -1.67 -13.31 0.25
N LEU A 109 -2.69 -12.47 -0.03
CA LEU A 109 -3.78 -12.15 0.88
C LEU A 109 -4.73 -13.33 1.14
N LEU A 110 -4.67 -14.39 0.31
CA LEU A 110 -5.44 -15.62 0.50
C LEU A 110 -4.62 -16.76 1.11
N CYS A 111 -3.33 -16.54 1.39
CA CYS A 111 -2.42 -17.53 1.97
C CYS A 111 -2.19 -17.19 3.46
N PRO A 112 -2.74 -17.97 4.42
CA PRO A 112 -2.62 -17.73 5.87
C PRO A 112 -1.22 -17.36 6.35
N GLU A 113 -0.24 -18.15 5.93
CA GLU A 113 1.14 -18.01 6.33
C GLU A 113 1.74 -16.68 5.86
N LEU A 114 1.34 -16.21 4.67
CA LEU A 114 1.88 -14.97 4.10
C LEU A 114 1.18 -13.72 4.63
N TRP A 115 -0.15 -13.74 4.83
CA TRP A 115 -0.84 -12.55 5.32
C TRP A 115 -0.60 -12.31 6.81
N GLU A 116 -0.38 -13.35 7.61
CA GLU A 116 0.05 -13.21 9.02
C GLU A 116 1.42 -12.52 9.10
N ASP A 117 2.41 -12.99 8.34
CA ASP A 117 3.74 -12.35 8.25
C ASP A 117 3.66 -10.88 7.80
N ILE A 118 2.76 -10.57 6.86
CA ILE A 118 2.49 -9.20 6.40
C ILE A 118 1.90 -8.37 7.54
N LEU A 119 0.89 -8.87 8.25
CA LEU A 119 0.26 -8.13 9.34
C LEU A 119 1.23 -7.89 10.49
N ASP A 120 2.01 -8.88 10.89
CA ASP A 120 3.02 -8.73 11.95
C ASP A 120 4.02 -7.62 11.61
N SER A 121 4.46 -7.56 10.35
CA SER A 121 5.30 -6.48 9.85
C SER A 121 4.59 -5.11 9.94
N LEU A 122 3.32 -5.03 9.55
CA LEU A 122 2.55 -3.79 9.60
C LEU A 122 2.23 -3.36 11.04
N TYR A 123 2.04 -4.30 11.97
CA TYR A 123 1.88 -4.00 13.39
C TYR A 123 3.15 -3.45 13.99
N ALA A 124 4.33 -3.99 13.64
CA ALA A 124 5.60 -3.41 14.05
C ALA A 124 5.74 -1.95 13.54
N LEU A 125 5.23 -1.67 12.34
CA LEU A 125 5.24 -0.33 11.75
C LEU A 125 4.32 0.67 12.47
N SER A 126 3.28 0.21 13.17
CA SER A 126 2.31 1.09 13.86
C SER A 126 2.94 1.98 14.94
N GLY A 127 4.08 1.55 15.51
CA GLY A 127 4.84 2.33 16.49
C GLY A 127 5.73 3.43 15.90
N VAL A 128 5.83 3.52 14.57
CA VAL A 128 6.67 4.52 13.88
C VAL A 128 5.85 5.79 13.64
N ALA A 129 6.42 6.95 13.95
CA ALA A 129 5.81 8.23 13.64
C ALA A 129 6.00 8.59 12.15
N PHE A 130 4.92 8.98 11.48
CA PHE A 130 4.93 9.44 10.09
C PHE A 130 4.43 10.88 10.01
N ASP A 131 5.16 11.74 9.31
CA ASP A 131 4.78 13.12 9.00
C ASP A 131 4.72 13.27 7.47
N LEU A 132 3.53 13.00 6.92
CA LEU A 132 3.28 12.90 5.48
C LEU A 132 2.29 13.96 5.02
N ASP A 133 2.54 14.55 3.85
CA ASP A 133 1.59 15.46 3.21
C ASP A 133 0.38 14.67 2.66
N LEU A 134 -0.75 14.74 3.37
CA LEU A 134 -2.01 14.09 2.96
C LEU A 134 -2.74 14.83 1.84
N GLN A 135 -2.38 16.08 1.55
CA GLN A 135 -3.02 16.91 0.52
C GLN A 135 -2.28 16.89 -0.81
N ARG A 136 -1.17 16.12 -0.91
CA ARG A 136 -0.37 15.98 -2.13
C ARG A 136 -1.26 15.73 -3.37
N PRO A 137 -1.27 16.63 -4.37
CA PRO A 137 -2.14 16.52 -5.54
C PRO A 137 -1.78 15.36 -6.48
N ASP A 138 -0.50 14.95 -6.49
CA ASP A 138 0.09 14.05 -7.49
C ASP A 138 0.06 12.56 -7.10
N LEU A 139 -1.04 12.11 -6.48
CA LEU A 139 -1.20 10.68 -6.16
C LEU A 139 -1.69 9.86 -7.36
N ASP A 140 -2.18 10.52 -8.41
CA ASP A 140 -2.70 9.89 -9.63
C ASP A 140 -1.63 9.77 -10.75
N GLY A 141 -0.54 10.55 -10.70
CA GLY A 141 0.29 10.86 -11.87
C GLY A 141 1.66 10.19 -12.00
N LEU A 142 2.16 9.46 -10.99
CA LEU A 142 3.48 8.84 -11.07
C LEU A 142 3.37 7.30 -11.21
N PRO A 143 3.88 6.70 -12.29
CA PRO A 143 4.43 5.36 -12.16
C PRO A 143 5.54 5.49 -11.13
N LEU A 144 5.34 4.90 -9.94
CA LEU A 144 6.37 4.81 -8.91
C LEU A 144 7.68 4.38 -9.60
N PRO A 145 8.79 5.11 -9.42
CA PRO A 145 10.04 4.73 -10.05
C PRO A 145 10.54 3.46 -9.37
N LEU A 146 10.10 2.32 -9.89
CA LEU A 146 10.88 1.10 -9.84
C LEU A 146 12.16 1.38 -10.62
N PHE A 147 13.26 1.58 -9.90
CA PHE A 147 14.63 1.49 -10.39
C PHE A 147 15.05 2.50 -11.48
N LEU A 148 15.39 3.72 -11.08
CA LEU A 148 16.56 4.38 -11.65
C LEU A 148 17.41 4.87 -10.47
N GLY A 149 18.60 4.28 -10.35
CA GLY A 149 19.58 4.63 -9.32
C GLY A 149 20.03 6.09 -9.40
N PRO A 150 20.91 6.54 -8.49
CA PRO A 150 21.41 7.90 -8.53
C PRO A 150 22.05 8.17 -9.90
N PRO A 151 21.88 9.38 -10.48
CA PRO A 151 22.62 9.76 -11.67
C PRO A 151 24.12 9.73 -11.32
N GLY A 152 24.86 8.91 -12.07
CA GLY A 152 26.32 8.93 -12.06
C GLY A 152 26.89 10.20 -12.68
#